data_AF-A0A6P7HMN7-F1
#
_entry.id   AF-A0A6P7HMN7-F1
#
_cell.length_a   1.000
_cell.length_b   1.000
_cell.length_c   1.000
_cell.angle_alpha   90.00
_cell.angle_beta   90.00
_cell.angle_gamma   90.00
#
_symmetry.space_group_name_H-M   'P 1'
#
loop_
_entity.id
_entity.type
_entity.pdbx_description
1 polymer ?
#
loop_
_entity_poly.entity_id
_entity_poly.type
_entity_poly.pdbx_seq_one_letter_code
_entity_poly.pdbx_strand_id
1 'polypeptide(L)'
;MCKMRMELQKEKIEELTKERDYLEEQLASALKRKDLQTSWSEHSSSDSSADSLSDTVSDSSSNTSSSEGERKKKRIKKKGKEKKHRKKSKKMLTKMHQRAQNPQQVVDQHKKILRHFKRGCTMSAAFKRVGVDRNTVVVNAPIAELYIAVPGKYKDLLKIHSSKVKLYTFATQCATAILEDPAVGDTIQAFKASGKLLPLKAKGN
;
A
#
# COMPACT_ATOMS: atom_id res chain seq x y z
N MET A 1 8.12 -17.19 28.08
CA MET A 1 8.00 -17.14 26.61
C MET A 1 7.83 -15.71 26.07
N CYS A 2 6.80 -14.94 26.46
CA CYS A 2 6.56 -13.61 25.85
C CYS A 2 7.57 -12.51 26.22
N LYS A 3 8.16 -12.53 27.43
CA LYS A 3 9.13 -11.51 27.88
C LYS A 3 10.44 -11.53 27.07
N MET A 4 11.05 -12.71 26.90
CA MET A 4 12.28 -12.86 26.11
C MET A 4 12.12 -12.43 24.64
N ARG A 5 10.96 -12.70 24.02
CA ARG A 5 10.69 -12.23 22.66
C ARG A 5 10.60 -10.71 22.58
N MET A 6 10.06 -10.05 23.60
CA MET A 6 9.98 -8.59 23.67
C MET A 6 11.37 -7.97 23.88
N GLU A 7 12.22 -8.58 24.70
CA GLU A 7 13.59 -8.13 24.92
C GLU A 7 14.45 -8.25 23.66
N LEU A 8 14.44 -9.41 22.99
CA LEU A 8 15.13 -9.60 21.71
C LEU A 8 14.67 -8.61 20.63
N GLN A 9 13.37 -8.30 20.60
CA GLN A 9 12.84 -7.29 19.67
C GLN A 9 13.34 -5.89 19.99
N LYS A 10 13.43 -5.53 21.27
CA LYS A 10 13.98 -4.23 21.70
C LYS A 10 15.45 -4.11 21.35
N GLU A 11 16.24 -5.14 21.65
CA GLU A 11 17.67 -5.18 21.30
C GLU A 11 17.87 -5.04 19.79
N LYS A 12 17.06 -5.75 18.99
CA LYS A 12 17.17 -5.63 17.53
C LYS A 12 16.80 -4.24 17.01
N ILE A 13 15.80 -3.60 17.61
CA ILE A 13 15.41 -2.23 17.26
C ILE A 13 16.55 -1.27 17.61
N GLU A 14 17.16 -1.43 18.79
CA GLU A 14 18.26 -0.58 19.24
C GLU A 14 19.49 -0.71 18.33
N GLU A 15 19.87 -1.94 17.97
CA GLU A 15 20.96 -2.23 17.03
C GLU A 15 20.71 -1.56 15.67
N LEU A 16 19.52 -1.77 15.08
CA LEU A 16 19.15 -1.17 13.80
C LEU A 16 19.10 0.37 13.86
N THR A 17 18.74 0.93 15.02
CA THR A 17 18.72 2.38 15.24
C THR A 17 20.14 2.94 15.23
N LYS A 18 21.09 2.27 15.89
CA LYS A 18 22.51 2.64 15.89
C LYS A 18 23.12 2.55 14.48
N GLU A 19 22.82 1.49 13.73
CA GLU A 19 23.29 1.34 12.35
C GLU A 19 22.77 2.46 11.44
N ARG A 20 21.49 2.84 11.57
CA ARG A 20 20.92 3.98 10.85
C ARG A 20 21.68 5.26 11.18
N ASP A 21 21.85 5.58 12.45
CA ASP A 21 22.50 6.83 12.88
C ASP A 21 23.94 6.93 12.38
N TYR A 22 24.66 5.82 12.42
CA TYR A 22 26.00 5.72 11.86
C TYR A 22 26.04 6.00 10.35
N LEU A 23 25.11 5.41 9.58
CA LEU A 23 25.03 5.64 8.14
C LEU A 23 24.62 7.08 7.81
N GLU A 24 23.69 7.66 8.58
CA GLU A 24 23.29 9.06 8.47
C GLU A 24 24.49 10.00 8.74
N GLU A 25 25.30 9.72 9.75
CA GLU A 25 26.52 10.47 10.05
C GLU A 25 27.57 10.35 8.95
N GLN A 26 27.78 9.15 8.39
CA GLN A 26 28.67 8.95 7.25
C GLN A 26 28.21 9.75 6.02
N LEU A 27 26.90 9.73 5.73
CA LEU A 27 26.32 10.47 4.61
C LEU A 27 26.42 11.99 4.84
N ALA A 28 26.14 12.47 6.05
CA ALA A 28 26.30 13.87 6.41
C ALA A 28 27.77 14.32 6.28
N SER A 29 28.72 13.49 6.70
CA SER A 29 30.16 13.75 6.57
C SER A 29 30.62 13.71 5.11
N ALA A 30 30.07 12.83 4.28
CA ALA A 30 30.34 12.79 2.85
C ALA A 30 29.77 14.01 2.11
N LEU A 31 28.62 14.53 2.53
CA LEU A 31 28.01 15.73 1.96
C LEU A 31 28.84 16.98 2.31
N LYS A 32 29.26 17.13 3.58
CA LYS A 32 30.17 18.21 4.02
C LYS A 32 31.50 18.24 3.26
N ARG A 33 32.05 17.06 2.92
CA ARG A 33 33.28 16.96 2.11
C ARG A 33 33.09 17.34 0.64
N LYS A 34 31.88 17.20 0.09
CA LYS A 34 31.56 17.63 -1.28
C LYS A 34 31.39 19.15 -1.38
N ASP A 35 30.82 19.79 -0.37
CA ASP A 35 30.73 21.26 -0.31
C ASP A 35 32.12 21.92 -0.22
N LEU A 36 33.10 21.27 0.42
CA LEU A 36 34.50 21.72 0.47
C LEU A 36 35.31 21.39 -0.79
N GLN A 37 34.88 20.46 -1.64
CA GLN A 37 35.52 20.24 -2.96
C GLN A 37 34.97 21.18 -4.05
N THR A 38 33.84 21.85 -3.81
CA THR A 38 33.44 23.03 -4.61
C THR A 38 34.30 24.26 -4.30
N SER A 39 35.06 24.29 -3.18
CA SER A 39 35.87 25.46 -2.82
C SER A 39 37.31 25.47 -3.35
N TRP A 40 37.77 24.48 -4.12
CA TRP A 40 39.16 24.44 -4.67
C TRP A 40 39.26 24.24 -6.18
N SER A 41 38.21 24.55 -6.91
CA SER A 41 38.34 24.86 -8.33
C SER A 41 37.36 25.98 -8.59
N GLU A 42 37.84 27.21 -8.56
CA GLU A 42 37.57 28.28 -9.53
C GLU A 42 38.49 29.47 -9.20
N HIS A 43 39.43 29.76 -10.08
CA HIS A 43 40.03 31.09 -10.20
C HIS A 43 40.03 31.49 -11.67
N SER A 44 39.68 32.76 -11.89
CA SER A 44 39.66 33.56 -13.13
C SER A 44 38.37 33.42 -13.98
N SER A 45 37.50 34.43 -14.17
CA SER A 45 37.67 35.90 -14.08
C SER A 45 36.31 36.66 -14.09
N SER A 46 36.23 37.76 -13.33
CA SER A 46 35.60 39.10 -13.59
C SER A 46 34.12 39.20 -14.01
N ASP A 47 33.27 40.17 -13.60
CA ASP A 47 33.42 41.51 -13.00
C ASP A 47 32.04 41.98 -12.46
N SER A 48 32.04 42.64 -11.28
CA SER A 48 31.15 43.68 -10.69
C SER A 48 29.62 43.76 -10.99
N SER A 49 28.72 44.33 -10.18
CA SER A 49 28.72 45.49 -9.28
C SER A 49 27.48 45.46 -8.35
N ALA A 50 27.50 46.33 -7.34
CA ALA A 50 26.66 46.44 -6.16
C ALA A 50 25.18 46.86 -6.34
N ASP A 51 24.47 46.77 -5.21
CA ASP A 51 23.56 47.76 -4.58
C ASP A 51 22.15 47.29 -4.16
N SER A 52 21.96 47.34 -2.83
CA SER A 52 20.85 47.93 -2.07
C SER A 52 19.37 47.60 -2.36
N LEU A 53 18.76 47.04 -1.30
CA LEU A 53 17.53 47.46 -0.59
C LEU A 53 16.26 47.93 -1.35
N SER A 54 15.14 47.43 -0.81
CA SER A 54 13.88 48.15 -0.53
C SER A 54 12.79 48.19 -1.61
N ASP A 55 11.68 47.54 -1.23
CA ASP A 55 10.30 48.04 -1.24
C ASP A 55 9.44 48.19 -2.51
N THR A 56 8.22 47.65 -2.35
CA THR A 56 6.91 48.26 -2.64
C THR A 56 6.35 48.33 -4.07
N VAL A 57 5.19 47.64 -4.17
CA VAL A 57 3.89 48.01 -4.77
C VAL A 57 3.72 48.29 -6.28
N SER A 58 2.53 47.86 -6.73
CA SER A 58 1.69 48.40 -7.82
C SER A 58 2.09 48.02 -9.26
N ASP A 59 1.20 47.38 -10.05
CA ASP A 59 0.13 47.99 -10.89
C ASP A 59 0.78 48.92 -11.96
N SER A 60 0.67 48.74 -13.27
CA SER A 60 -0.51 48.64 -14.16
C SER A 60 -0.03 48.21 -15.57
N SER A 61 -0.76 47.38 -16.32
CA SER A 61 -1.79 47.75 -17.32
C SER A 61 -1.31 48.46 -18.58
N SER A 62 -1.69 47.93 -19.76
CA SER A 62 -2.26 48.64 -20.92
C SER A 62 -2.16 47.77 -22.19
N ASN A 63 -3.01 47.79 -23.21
CA ASN A 63 -4.36 48.29 -23.54
C ASN A 63 -4.76 47.51 -24.82
N THR A 64 -6.02 47.25 -25.19
CA THR A 64 -6.96 48.05 -26.02
C THR A 64 -7.93 47.02 -26.65
N SER A 65 -9.25 47.17 -26.87
CA SER A 65 -10.06 48.31 -27.30
C SER A 65 -11.55 48.21 -26.89
N SER A 66 -12.09 49.36 -26.47
CA SER A 66 -13.43 49.95 -26.66
C SER A 66 -14.65 49.10 -27.08
N SER A 67 -15.75 49.17 -26.32
CA SER A 67 -16.95 49.97 -26.64
C SER A 67 -18.07 49.80 -25.58
N GLU A 68 -18.83 50.87 -25.39
CA GLU A 68 -19.82 51.13 -24.32
C GLU A 68 -21.05 50.21 -24.28
N GLY A 69 -21.67 50.12 -23.10
CA GLY A 69 -23.00 49.53 -22.93
C GLY A 69 -23.40 49.25 -21.48
N GLU A 70 -24.18 50.17 -20.92
CA GLU A 70 -24.72 50.18 -19.56
C GLU A 70 -25.52 48.94 -19.09
N ARG A 71 -25.53 48.73 -17.76
CA ARG A 71 -26.64 48.17 -16.93
C ARG A 71 -27.04 46.68 -17.05
N LYS A 72 -26.67 45.89 -16.01
CA LYS A 72 -27.56 45.14 -15.07
C LYS A 72 -26.96 43.81 -14.59
N LYS A 73 -26.90 43.67 -13.25
CA LYS A 73 -26.76 42.42 -12.47
C LYS A 73 -27.52 41.24 -13.09
N LYS A 74 -26.83 40.18 -13.51
CA LYS A 74 -27.36 38.80 -13.44
C LYS A 74 -26.26 37.81 -13.05
N ARG A 75 -26.30 37.38 -11.78
CA ARG A 75 -25.59 36.21 -11.25
C ARG A 75 -26.13 34.96 -11.97
N ILE A 76 -25.46 34.50 -13.02
CA ILE A 76 -25.76 33.19 -13.61
C ILE A 76 -25.09 32.12 -12.74
N LYS A 77 -25.86 31.59 -11.79
CA LYS A 77 -25.56 30.30 -11.13
C LYS A 77 -25.46 29.22 -12.22
N LYS A 78 -24.25 28.85 -12.65
CA LYS A 78 -24.00 27.55 -13.27
C LYS A 78 -24.09 26.45 -12.20
N LYS A 79 -25.29 26.20 -11.68
CA LYS A 79 -25.61 24.96 -10.95
C LYS A 79 -26.20 23.98 -11.95
N GLY A 80 -25.47 22.91 -12.27
CA GLY A 80 -26.16 21.71 -12.75
C GLY A 80 -25.45 20.79 -13.75
N LYS A 81 -24.19 20.37 -13.54
CA LYS A 81 -23.69 19.12 -14.17
C LYS A 81 -22.75 18.25 -13.31
N GLU A 82 -22.58 18.53 -12.02
CA GLU A 82 -21.62 17.77 -11.19
C GLU A 82 -22.19 16.53 -10.48
N LYS A 83 -23.52 16.37 -10.44
CA LYS A 83 -24.15 15.32 -9.60
C LYS A 83 -24.12 13.91 -10.21
N LYS A 84 -23.77 13.74 -11.50
CA LYS A 84 -23.76 12.42 -12.16
C LYS A 84 -22.42 11.67 -11.97
N HIS A 85 -21.28 12.37 -11.97
CA HIS A 85 -19.96 11.75 -11.78
C HIS A 85 -19.71 11.31 -10.33
N ARG A 86 -20.22 12.05 -9.33
CA ARG A 86 -20.03 11.73 -7.91
C ARG A 86 -20.74 10.44 -7.46
N LYS A 87 -21.83 10.04 -8.13
CA LYS A 87 -22.52 8.77 -7.86
C LYS A 87 -21.78 7.57 -8.46
N LYS A 88 -21.12 7.73 -9.61
CA LYS A 88 -20.38 6.66 -10.30
C LYS A 88 -19.06 6.36 -9.57
N SER A 89 -18.36 7.38 -9.07
CA SER A 89 -17.13 7.20 -8.26
C SER A 89 -17.40 6.55 -6.90
N LYS A 90 -18.49 6.93 -6.20
CA LYS A 90 -18.92 6.25 -4.97
C LYS A 90 -19.27 4.77 -5.22
N LYS A 91 -20.01 4.45 -6.29
CA LYS A 91 -20.37 3.06 -6.63
C LYS A 91 -19.16 2.20 -6.99
N MET A 92 -18.13 2.79 -7.61
CA MET A 92 -16.82 2.15 -7.84
C MET A 92 -16.07 1.91 -6.51
N LEU A 93 -16.00 2.92 -5.63
CA LEU A 93 -15.31 2.82 -4.34
C LEU A 93 -15.96 1.76 -3.42
N THR A 94 -17.30 1.66 -3.41
CA THR A 94 -18.02 0.62 -2.65
C THR A 94 -17.76 -0.79 -3.17
N LYS A 95 -17.37 -0.94 -4.45
CA LYS A 95 -17.02 -2.24 -5.03
C LYS A 95 -15.59 -2.66 -4.69
N MET A 96 -14.72 -1.70 -4.38
CA MET A 96 -13.32 -1.98 -4.00
C MET A 96 -13.20 -2.68 -2.65
N HIS A 97 -14.03 -2.33 -1.65
CA HIS A 97 -13.93 -2.88 -0.29
C HIS A 97 -15.05 -3.87 0.05
N GLN A 98 -15.44 -4.73 -0.91
CA GLN A 98 -16.46 -5.74 -0.61
C GLN A 98 -15.90 -6.84 0.27
N ARG A 99 -16.52 -7.03 1.44
CA ARG A 99 -16.22 -8.13 2.35
C ARG A 99 -16.61 -9.46 1.70
N ALA A 100 -15.68 -10.41 1.70
CA ALA A 100 -15.95 -11.77 1.26
C ALA A 100 -17.03 -12.41 2.18
N GLN A 101 -18.06 -12.96 1.57
CA GLN A 101 -19.15 -13.67 2.26
C GLN A 101 -19.00 -15.19 2.14
N ASN A 102 -18.35 -15.65 1.07
CA ASN A 102 -18.22 -17.07 0.74
C ASN A 102 -16.76 -17.48 0.60
N PRO A 103 -16.41 -18.75 0.88
CA PRO A 103 -15.05 -19.27 0.67
C PRO A 103 -14.52 -19.02 -0.74
N GLN A 104 -15.37 -19.13 -1.76
CA GLN A 104 -14.97 -18.88 -3.14
C GLN A 104 -14.54 -17.42 -3.39
N GLN A 105 -15.21 -16.45 -2.74
CA GLN A 105 -14.83 -15.04 -2.86
C GLN A 105 -13.44 -14.78 -2.24
N VAL A 106 -13.10 -15.48 -1.15
CA VAL A 106 -11.76 -15.43 -0.55
C VAL A 106 -10.71 -15.93 -1.53
N VAL A 107 -10.97 -17.07 -2.18
CA VAL A 107 -10.09 -17.67 -3.18
C VAL A 107 -9.87 -16.70 -4.36
N ASP A 108 -10.93 -16.08 -4.86
CA ASP A 108 -10.85 -15.12 -5.96
C ASP A 108 -10.06 -13.86 -5.58
N GLN A 109 -10.26 -13.34 -4.36
CA GLN A 109 -9.48 -12.22 -3.84
C GLN A 109 -8.00 -12.58 -3.73
N HIS A 110 -7.66 -13.76 -3.19
CA HIS A 110 -6.28 -14.24 -3.11
C HIS A 110 -5.62 -14.37 -4.48
N LYS A 111 -6.33 -14.95 -5.47
CA LYS A 111 -5.84 -15.03 -6.85
C LYS A 111 -5.60 -13.64 -7.46
N LYS A 112 -6.47 -12.65 -7.19
CA LYS A 112 -6.25 -11.25 -7.63
C LYS A 112 -5.01 -10.64 -6.99
N ILE A 113 -4.84 -10.80 -5.68
CA ILE A 113 -3.66 -10.29 -4.96
C ILE A 113 -2.40 -10.95 -5.52
N LEU A 114 -2.40 -12.26 -5.72
CA LEU A 114 -1.27 -13.00 -6.29
C LEU A 114 -0.91 -12.51 -7.69
N ARG A 115 -1.89 -12.19 -8.54
CA ARG A 115 -1.61 -11.59 -9.86
C ARG A 115 -0.91 -10.24 -9.76
N HIS A 116 -1.27 -9.39 -8.80
CA HIS A 116 -0.59 -8.12 -8.60
C HIS A 116 0.83 -8.32 -8.03
N PHE A 117 0.99 -9.28 -7.11
CA PHE A 117 2.30 -9.62 -6.56
C PHE A 117 3.26 -10.14 -7.63
N LYS A 118 2.80 -11.05 -8.50
CA LYS A 118 3.57 -11.57 -9.64
C LYS A 118 3.98 -10.49 -10.64
N ARG A 119 3.31 -9.33 -10.64
CA ARG A 119 3.67 -8.16 -11.46
C ARG A 119 4.66 -7.21 -10.76
N GLY A 120 5.34 -7.66 -9.70
CA GLY A 120 6.33 -6.87 -8.97
C GLY A 120 5.75 -5.87 -7.98
N CYS A 121 4.44 -5.90 -7.69
CA CYS A 121 3.87 -5.02 -6.66
C CYS A 121 4.20 -5.54 -5.27
N THR A 122 4.50 -4.63 -4.33
CA THR A 122 4.62 -4.98 -2.91
C THR A 122 3.30 -5.54 -2.36
N MET A 123 3.36 -6.31 -1.27
CA MET A 123 2.16 -6.89 -0.64
C MET A 123 1.13 -5.84 -0.26
N SER A 124 1.57 -4.77 0.41
CA SER A 124 0.70 -3.65 0.78
C SER A 124 0.05 -2.99 -0.44
N ALA A 125 0.78 -2.81 -1.54
CA ALA A 125 0.22 -2.26 -2.78
C ALA A 125 -0.80 -3.22 -3.43
N ALA A 126 -0.51 -4.53 -3.44
CA ALA A 126 -1.42 -5.54 -3.97
C ALA A 126 -2.74 -5.60 -3.17
N PHE A 127 -2.66 -5.56 -1.84
CA PHE A 127 -3.84 -5.52 -0.96
C PHE A 127 -4.70 -4.28 -1.21
N LYS A 128 -4.07 -3.09 -1.28
CA LYS A 128 -4.76 -1.83 -1.58
C LYS A 128 -5.44 -1.83 -2.96
N ARG A 129 -4.81 -2.41 -3.99
CA ARG A 129 -5.39 -2.50 -5.34
C ARG A 129 -6.62 -3.41 -5.39
N VAL A 130 -6.60 -4.51 -4.64
CA VAL A 130 -7.76 -5.41 -4.54
C VAL A 130 -8.81 -4.86 -3.57
N GLY A 131 -8.42 -3.97 -2.65
CA GLY A 131 -9.28 -3.34 -1.66
C GLY A 131 -9.58 -4.24 -0.46
N VAL A 132 -8.61 -5.08 -0.07
CA VAL A 132 -8.73 -6.02 1.06
C VAL A 132 -7.71 -5.64 2.13
N ASP A 133 -8.13 -5.70 3.40
CA ASP A 133 -7.24 -5.45 4.53
C ASP A 133 -6.27 -6.62 4.77
N ARG A 134 -5.04 -6.31 5.21
CA ARG A 134 -4.00 -7.33 5.43
C ARG A 134 -4.45 -8.40 6.42
N ASN A 135 -5.09 -8.03 7.52
CA ASN A 135 -5.53 -8.99 8.53
C ASN A 135 -6.61 -9.91 7.95
N THR A 136 -7.50 -9.37 7.12
CA THR A 136 -8.50 -10.18 6.40
C THR A 136 -7.87 -11.21 5.47
N VAL A 137 -6.80 -10.82 4.75
CA VAL A 137 -6.06 -11.76 3.90
C VAL A 137 -5.39 -12.83 4.76
N VAL A 138 -4.73 -12.46 5.86
CA VAL A 138 -4.02 -13.40 6.73
C VAL A 138 -4.96 -14.40 7.40
N VAL A 139 -6.08 -13.93 7.98
CA VAL A 139 -7.06 -14.80 8.66
C VAL A 139 -7.70 -15.79 7.69
N ASN A 140 -7.95 -15.36 6.46
CA ASN A 140 -8.58 -16.21 5.45
C ASN A 140 -7.56 -16.93 4.53
N ALA A 141 -6.26 -16.77 4.76
CA ALA A 141 -5.21 -17.41 3.97
C ALA A 141 -5.34 -18.95 3.95
N PRO A 142 -5.65 -19.65 5.07
CA PRO A 142 -5.79 -21.11 5.07
C PRO A 142 -6.80 -21.64 4.05
N ILE A 143 -7.88 -20.91 3.79
CA ILE A 143 -8.89 -21.25 2.77
C ILE A 143 -8.25 -21.29 1.38
N ALA A 144 -7.48 -20.24 1.04
CA ALA A 144 -6.86 -20.11 -0.27
C ALA A 144 -5.64 -21.03 -0.43
N GLU A 145 -4.87 -21.21 0.64
CA GLU A 145 -3.71 -22.12 0.67
C GLU A 145 -4.17 -23.56 0.41
N LEU A 146 -5.18 -24.03 1.13
CA LEU A 146 -5.71 -25.38 0.94
C LEU A 146 -6.35 -25.55 -0.45
N TYR A 147 -7.09 -24.55 -0.93
CA TYR A 147 -7.68 -24.59 -2.27
C TYR A 147 -6.62 -24.76 -3.37
N ILE A 148 -5.48 -24.07 -3.25
CA ILE A 148 -4.44 -24.05 -4.29
C ILE A 148 -3.49 -25.26 -4.15
N ALA A 149 -3.08 -25.60 -2.93
CA ALA A 149 -2.13 -26.68 -2.70
C ALA A 149 -2.81 -28.06 -2.80
N VAL A 150 -3.96 -28.23 -2.17
CA VAL A 150 -4.63 -29.53 -2.03
C VAL A 150 -6.14 -29.38 -2.25
N PRO A 151 -6.58 -29.24 -3.51
CA PRO A 151 -7.98 -28.99 -3.84
C PRO A 151 -8.92 -30.14 -3.41
N GLY A 152 -8.41 -31.37 -3.24
CA GLY A 152 -9.19 -32.50 -2.73
C GLY A 152 -9.69 -32.27 -1.31
N LYS A 153 -8.77 -32.04 -0.36
CA LYS A 153 -9.08 -31.73 1.04
C LYS A 153 -9.99 -30.51 1.18
N TYR A 154 -9.76 -29.47 0.35
CA TYR A 154 -10.64 -28.30 0.31
C TYR A 154 -12.08 -28.66 -0.04
N LYS A 155 -12.29 -29.50 -1.07
CA LYS A 155 -13.64 -29.93 -1.49
C LYS A 155 -14.34 -30.73 -0.39
N ASP A 156 -13.61 -31.57 0.34
CA ASP A 156 -14.20 -32.36 1.42
C ASP A 156 -14.63 -31.48 2.60
N LEU A 157 -13.80 -30.52 3.00
CA LEU A 157 -14.21 -29.50 3.99
C LEU A 157 -15.39 -28.66 3.50
N LEU A 158 -15.44 -28.33 2.22
CA LEU A 158 -16.54 -27.54 1.64
C LEU A 158 -17.87 -28.30 1.65
N LYS A 159 -17.88 -29.62 1.48
CA LYS A 159 -19.10 -30.45 1.59
C LYS A 159 -19.65 -30.45 3.01
N ILE A 160 -18.78 -30.46 4.01
CA ILE A 160 -19.14 -30.42 5.44
C ILE A 160 -19.64 -29.01 5.81
N HIS A 161 -19.15 -27.98 5.13
CA HIS A 161 -19.50 -26.59 5.42
C HIS A 161 -20.95 -26.26 5.02
N SER A 162 -21.83 -26.16 6.02
CA SER A 162 -23.18 -25.61 5.83
C SER A 162 -23.14 -24.11 5.55
N SER A 163 -24.02 -23.60 4.69
CA SER A 163 -24.15 -22.17 4.36
C SER A 163 -24.48 -21.25 5.54
N LYS A 164 -24.88 -21.83 6.69
CA LYS A 164 -25.15 -21.11 7.95
C LYS A 164 -23.88 -20.85 8.78
N VAL A 165 -22.78 -21.53 8.48
CA VAL A 165 -21.52 -21.42 9.21
C VAL A 165 -20.79 -20.15 8.80
N LYS A 166 -20.19 -19.44 9.77
CA LYS A 166 -19.47 -18.20 9.50
C LYS A 166 -18.20 -18.50 8.69
N LEU A 167 -17.84 -17.60 7.77
CA LEU A 167 -16.61 -17.74 6.98
C LEU A 167 -15.34 -17.92 7.84
N TYR A 168 -15.31 -17.24 9.00
CA TYR A 168 -14.19 -17.34 9.94
C TYR A 168 -14.02 -18.77 10.47
N THR A 169 -15.09 -19.44 10.87
CA THR A 169 -15.03 -20.82 11.39
C THR A 169 -14.54 -21.80 10.31
N PHE A 170 -14.92 -21.57 9.05
CA PHE A 170 -14.36 -22.34 7.94
C PHE A 170 -12.86 -22.11 7.76
N ALA A 171 -12.40 -20.86 7.87
CA ALA A 171 -10.96 -20.55 7.81
C ALA A 171 -10.18 -21.25 8.92
N THR A 172 -10.72 -21.31 10.14
CA THR A 172 -10.13 -22.05 11.26
C THR A 172 -10.07 -23.55 10.97
N GLN A 173 -11.14 -24.15 10.43
CA GLN A 173 -11.14 -25.56 10.03
C GLN A 173 -10.12 -25.88 8.94
N CYS A 174 -9.95 -24.98 7.96
CA CYS A 174 -8.88 -25.13 6.98
C CYS A 174 -7.50 -25.02 7.63
N ALA A 175 -7.32 -24.13 8.61
CA ALA A 175 -6.06 -24.00 9.33
C ALA A 175 -5.73 -25.26 10.14
N THR A 176 -6.70 -25.84 10.84
CA THR A 176 -6.51 -27.09 11.60
C THR A 176 -6.19 -28.25 10.66
N ALA A 177 -6.88 -28.37 9.52
CA ALA A 177 -6.59 -29.41 8.53
C ALA A 177 -5.16 -29.31 7.93
N ILE A 178 -4.60 -28.09 7.82
CA ILE A 178 -3.21 -27.89 7.39
C ILE A 178 -2.23 -28.27 8.50
N LEU A 179 -2.59 -28.04 9.77
CA LEU A 179 -1.74 -28.39 10.91
C LEU A 179 -1.72 -29.90 11.21
N GLU A 180 -2.84 -30.59 10.97
CA GLU A 180 -2.95 -32.04 11.17
C GLU A 180 -2.17 -32.86 10.14
N ASP A 181 -2.05 -32.35 8.91
CA ASP A 181 -1.39 -33.05 7.80
C ASP A 181 -0.08 -32.33 7.40
N PRO A 182 1.08 -32.77 7.90
CA PRO A 182 2.35 -32.09 7.66
C PRO A 182 2.73 -32.08 6.17
N ALA A 183 2.32 -33.07 5.38
CA ALA A 183 2.56 -33.08 3.93
C ALA A 183 1.83 -31.93 3.23
N VAL A 184 0.65 -31.55 3.72
CA VAL A 184 -0.09 -30.37 3.23
C VAL A 184 0.66 -29.09 3.61
N GLY A 185 1.21 -29.02 4.83
CA GLY A 185 2.06 -27.91 5.26
C GLY A 185 3.29 -27.70 4.36
N ASP A 186 4.02 -28.78 4.07
CA ASP A 186 5.23 -28.75 3.25
C ASP A 186 4.93 -28.35 1.79
N THR A 187 3.86 -28.87 1.22
CA THR A 187 3.42 -28.47 -0.13
C THR A 187 3.02 -26.99 -0.19
N ILE A 188 2.32 -26.47 0.83
CA ILE A 188 2.01 -25.04 0.95
C ILE A 188 3.30 -24.21 1.04
N GLN A 189 4.29 -24.64 1.82
CA GLN A 189 5.57 -23.95 1.94
C GLN A 189 6.34 -23.93 0.61
N ALA A 190 6.39 -25.06 -0.10
CA ALA A 190 6.97 -25.13 -1.45
C ALA A 190 6.23 -24.21 -2.45
N PHE A 191 4.90 -24.08 -2.32
CA PHE A 191 4.10 -23.21 -3.16
C PHE A 191 4.32 -21.73 -2.85
N LYS A 192 4.58 -21.38 -1.58
CA LYS A 192 5.00 -20.04 -1.18
C LYS A 192 6.37 -19.70 -1.75
N ALA A 193 7.32 -20.63 -1.66
CA ALA A 193 8.69 -20.46 -2.19
C ALA A 193 8.71 -20.31 -3.72
N SER A 194 7.90 -21.10 -4.43
CA SER A 194 7.77 -21.02 -5.91
C SER A 194 6.90 -19.85 -6.41
N GLY A 195 6.37 -19.01 -5.51
CA GLY A 195 5.50 -17.88 -5.88
C GLY A 195 4.12 -18.29 -6.42
N LYS A 196 3.70 -19.54 -6.21
CA LYS A 196 2.33 -20.03 -6.48
C LYS A 196 1.34 -19.61 -5.39
N LEU A 197 1.85 -19.33 -4.19
CA LEU A 197 1.09 -18.78 -3.06
C LEU A 197 1.72 -17.47 -2.56
N LEU A 198 0.93 -16.70 -1.83
CA LEU A 198 1.41 -15.48 -1.18
C LEU A 198 2.32 -15.84 0.00
N PRO A 199 3.47 -15.17 0.17
CA PRO A 199 4.38 -15.39 1.30
C PRO A 199 3.80 -14.75 2.58
N LEU A 200 2.70 -15.30 3.08
CA LEU A 200 2.05 -14.88 4.31
C LEU A 200 2.49 -15.80 5.45
N LYS A 201 2.96 -15.19 6.54
CA LYS A 201 3.13 -15.88 7.82
C LYS A 201 1.81 -15.77 8.57
N ALA A 202 1.19 -16.91 8.88
CA ALA A 202 0.14 -16.93 9.88
C ALA A 202 0.75 -16.43 11.20
N LYS A 203 0.07 -15.52 11.90
CA LYS A 203 0.43 -15.25 13.30
C LYS A 203 0.12 -16.56 14.04
N GLY A 204 1.15 -17.26 14.51
CA GLY A 204 0.96 -18.33 15.48
C GLY A 204 0.20 -17.75 16.65
N ASN A 205 -0.97 -18.32 16.96
CA ASN A 205 -1.68 -18.04 18.20
C ASN A 205 -0.84 -18.48 19.39
#